data_AF-A0A1F2P8D2-F1
#
_entry.id   AF-A0A1F2P8D2-F1
#
_cell.length_a   1.000
_cell.length_b   1.000
_cell.length_c   1.000
_cell.angle_alpha   90.00
_cell.angle_beta   90.00
_cell.angle_gamma   90.00
#
_symmetry.space_group_name_H-M   'P 1'
#
loop_
_entity.id
_entity.type
_entity.pdbx_description
1 polymer ?
#
loop_
_entity_poly.entity_id
_entity_poly.type
_entity_poly.pdbx_seq_one_letter_code
_entity_poly.pdbx_strand_id
1 'polypeptide(L)' 'MFAPAEVTINELTTGMTLTSGKIDTEILLESFRLKRV' A
#
# COMPACT_ATOMS: atom_id res chain seq x y z
N MET A 1 -7.11 -8.26 -9.59
CA MET A 1 -5.91 -8.82 -8.91
C MET A 1 -6.10 -8.63 -7.41
N PHE A 2 -5.76 -9.62 -6.58
CA PHE A 2 -5.89 -9.54 -5.11
C PHE A 2 -4.51 -9.48 -4.47
N ALA A 3 -4.15 -8.32 -3.92
CA ALA A 3 -2.88 -8.05 -3.25
C ALA A 3 -3.01 -6.79 -2.37
N PRO A 4 -2.16 -6.62 -1.34
CA PRO A 4 -2.09 -5.36 -0.59
C PRO A 4 -1.48 -4.23 -1.42
N ALA A 5 -1.81 -2.98 -1.10
CA ALA A 5 -1.28 -1.78 -1.77
C ALA A 5 0.16 -1.45 -1.37
N GLU A 6 0.53 -1.71 -0.11
CA GLU A 6 1.88 -1.54 0.43
C GLU A 6 2.19 -2.72 1.35
N VAL A 7 3.44 -3.19 1.31
CA VAL A 7 3.95 -4.27 2.14
C VAL A 7 5.32 -3.89 2.69
N THR A 8 5.56 -4.21 3.96
CA THR A 8 6.88 -4.17 4.56
C THR A 8 7.23 -5.58 5.04
N ILE A 9 8.38 -6.07 4.62
CA ILE A 9 8.88 -7.41 4.94
C ILE A 9 10.16 -7.27 5.75
N ASN A 10 10.19 -7.92 6.91
CA ASN A 10 11.42 -8.15 7.65
C ASN A 10 11.99 -9.50 7.23
N GLU A 11 13.16 -9.48 6.60
CA GLU A 11 13.81 -10.67 6.09
C GLU A 11 14.83 -11.16 7.12
N LEU A 12 14.58 -12.34 7.68
CA LEU A 12 15.28 -12.84 8.88
C LEU A 12 16.69 -13.35 8.58
N THR A 13 16.99 -13.76 7.35
CA THR A 13 18.30 -14.35 7.01
C THR A 13 19.37 -13.30 6.76
N THR A 14 19.00 -12.16 6.20
CA THR A 14 19.85 -11.01 5.91
C THR A 14 19.70 -9.90 6.95
N GLY A 15 18.65 -9.94 7.76
CA GLY A 15 18.29 -8.87 8.70
C GLY A 15 17.77 -7.60 8.03
N MET A 16 17.56 -7.62 6.70
CA MET A 16 17.10 -6.47 5.96
C MET A 16 15.60 -6.24 6.14
N THR A 17 15.19 -4.97 6.04
CA THR A 17 13.77 -4.60 5.94
C THR A 17 13.52 -4.03 4.55
N LEU A 18 12.54 -4.59 3.86
CA LEU A 18 12.17 -4.21 2.49
C LEU A 18 10.75 -3.66 2.50
N THR A 19 10.55 -2.50 1.90
CA THR A 19 9.23 -1.88 1.74
C THR A 19 8.93 -1.74 0.25
N SER A 20 7.71 -2.10 -0.15
CA SER A 20 7.27 -2.03 -1.54
C SER A 20 5.79 -1.67 -1.63
N GLY A 21 5.44 -0.98 -2.71
CA GLY A 21 4.10 -0.45 -2.93
C GLY A 21 3.90 0.92 -2.29
N LYS A 22 2.66 1.40 -2.35
CA LYS A 22 2.23 2.68 -1.78
C LYS A 22 0.71 2.69 -1.67
N ILE A 23 0.19 3.29 -0.61
CA ILE A 23 -1.25 3.58 -0.50
C ILE A 23 -1.65 4.66 -1.53
N ASP A 24 -2.63 4.35 -2.37
CA ASP A 24 -3.21 5.31 -3.32
C ASP A 24 -4.47 5.96 -2.74
N THR A 25 -4.32 7.17 -2.21
CA THR A 25 -5.43 7.92 -1.62
C THR A 25 -6.42 8.47 -2.64
N GLU A 26 -6.00 8.71 -3.88
CA GLU A 26 -6.89 9.28 -4.92
C GLU A 26 -7.89 8.22 -5.36
N ILE A 27 -7.42 7.00 -5.63
CA ILE A 27 -8.26 5.85 -5.94
C ILE A 27 -9.17 5.49 -4.76
N LEU A 28 -8.69 5.59 -3.51
CA LEU A 28 -9.52 5.36 -2.32
C LEU A 28 -10.68 6.34 -2.22
N LEU A 29 -10.44 7.63 -2.43
CA LEU A 29 -11.48 8.66 -2.38
C LEU A 29 -12.52 8.48 -3.49
N GLU A 30 -12.07 8.14 -4.70
CA GLU A 30 -12.96 7.81 -5.83
C GLU A 30 -13.83 6.59 -5.50
N SER A 31 -13.21 5.51 -4.99
CA SER A 31 -13.90 4.26 -4.66
C SER A 31 -14.95 4.44 -3.57
N PHE A 32 -14.65 5.28 -2.56
CA PHE A 32 -15.59 5.62 -1.49
C PHE A 32 -16.60 6.71 -1.87
N ARG A 33 -16.55 7.21 -3.11
CA ARG A 33 -17.45 8.27 -3.61
C ARG A 33 -17.38 9.55 -2.75
N LEU A 34 -16.21 9.86 -2.22
CA LEU A 34 -15.95 11.07 -1.45
C LEU A 34 -15.46 12.15 -2.42
N LYS A 35 -16.37 13.06 -2.83
CA LYS A 35 -15.98 14.26 -3.60
C LYS A 35 -15.08 15.14 -2.72
N ARG A 36 -13.88 15.49 -3.20
CA ARG A 36 -13.19 16.70 -2.71
C ARG A 36 -14.05 17.89 -3.11
N VAL A 37 -14.63 18.54 -2.11
CA VAL A 37 -15.29 19.85 -2.24
C VAL A 37 -14.24 20.94 -2.34
#